data_AF-A0AAN8N6E9-F1
#
_entry.id   AF-A0AAN8N6E9-F1
#
_cell.length_a   1.000
_cell.length_b   1.000
_cell.length_c   1.000
_cell.angle_alpha   90.00
_cell.angle_beta   90.00
_cell.angle_gamma   90.00
#
_symmetry.space_group_name_H-M   'P 1'
#
loop_
_entity.id
_entity.type
_entity.pdbx_description
1 polymer ?
#
loop_
_entity_poly.entity_id
_entity_poly.type
_entity_poly.pdbx_seq_one_letter_code
_entity_poly.pdbx_strand_id
1 'polypeptide(L)'
;MFSSSDNAKKLSLGDEINYITASLHHELNMIIMSRLPLGLKNPKAFHEGLTSFSVLYSSFESALDSHVRNPSTPSRTRAILENVYIPAVHRAATFEADLKKYSPSSEKDELTKGTPARAHVLNHIRRATTEKPHVLLAYCHCLYMALFAGGQHIKAAIARSAVRKLDLAQHQTAASEEAKKSAPGVALFTFDGRSTKEEQELRQKLRDGIRQAEELLTPKERAEVLAESCEVFKLTRRLVDELDGICGTAPTVLVATKQYTESESPTVPSVESQAPRRSWIKRLDRKRVETMVKGFVCVSFLVGYLVYLNVSSPSAATEGLEGNGN
;
A
#
# COMPACT_ATOMS: atom_id res chain seq x y z
N MET A 1 21.96 7.28 -46.64
CA MET A 1 21.66 7.92 -45.34
C MET A 1 20.55 7.12 -44.66
N PHE A 2 20.91 6.19 -43.78
CA PHE A 2 19.94 5.47 -42.96
C PHE A 2 19.56 6.35 -41.77
N SER A 3 18.37 6.94 -41.83
CA SER A 3 17.70 7.50 -40.66
C SER A 3 17.08 6.34 -39.89
N SER A 4 17.82 5.81 -38.91
CA SER A 4 17.35 4.72 -38.07
C SER A 4 16.33 5.25 -37.06
N SER A 5 15.09 4.91 -37.35
CA SER A 5 13.98 4.79 -36.40
C SER A 5 14.44 4.06 -35.13
N ASP A 6 14.52 4.77 -34.01
CA ASP A 6 14.46 4.15 -32.69
C ASP A 6 13.66 5.01 -31.72
N ASN A 7 12.41 5.29 -32.09
CA ASN A 7 11.45 5.97 -31.21
C ASN A 7 10.61 4.93 -30.46
N ALA A 8 11.29 3.99 -29.78
CA ALA A 8 10.65 3.16 -28.76
C ALA A 8 10.15 4.10 -27.67
N LYS A 9 8.83 4.31 -27.61
CA LYS A 9 8.19 5.21 -26.65
C LYS A 9 8.63 4.83 -25.23
N LYS A 10 9.53 5.62 -24.64
CA LYS A 10 9.98 5.46 -23.25
C LYS A 10 8.74 5.48 -22.35
N LEU A 11 8.66 4.54 -21.40
CA LEU A 11 7.57 4.51 -20.43
C LEU A 11 7.57 5.82 -19.62
N SER A 12 6.39 6.29 -19.21
CA SER A 12 6.32 7.37 -18.22
C SER A 12 6.95 6.90 -16.91
N LEU A 13 7.48 7.83 -16.10
CA LEU A 13 8.12 7.51 -14.82
C LEU A 13 7.19 6.70 -13.93
N GLY A 14 5.92 7.10 -13.81
CA GLY A 14 4.93 6.38 -13.02
C GLY A 14 4.66 4.96 -13.54
N ASP A 15 4.60 4.77 -14.87
CA ASP A 15 4.42 3.43 -15.45
C ASP A 15 5.67 2.55 -15.25
N GLU A 16 6.86 3.14 -15.33
CA GLU A 16 8.12 2.45 -15.11
C GLU A 16 8.29 2.04 -13.64
N ILE A 17 7.95 2.92 -12.68
CA ILE A 17 7.89 2.59 -11.25
C ILE A 17 6.93 1.42 -11.03
N ASN A 18 5.71 1.48 -11.58
CA ASN A 18 4.73 0.40 -11.43
C ASN A 18 5.24 -0.93 -11.98
N TYR A 19 5.96 -0.90 -13.10
CA TYR A 19 6.54 -2.09 -13.72
C TYR A 19 7.63 -2.71 -12.84
N ILE A 20 8.63 -1.93 -12.42
CA ILE A 20 9.78 -2.46 -11.65
C ILE A 20 9.41 -2.87 -10.23
N THR A 21 8.36 -2.28 -9.66
CA THR A 21 7.90 -2.59 -8.30
C THR A 21 6.77 -3.61 -8.25
N ALA A 22 6.33 -4.16 -9.39
CA ALA A 22 5.15 -5.03 -9.46
C ALA A 22 5.24 -6.25 -8.53
N SER A 23 6.38 -6.95 -8.49
CA SER A 23 6.61 -8.11 -7.62
C SER A 23 6.63 -7.71 -6.14
N LEU A 24 7.37 -6.65 -5.79
CA LEU A 24 7.45 -6.10 -4.44
C LEU A 24 6.07 -5.64 -3.93
N HIS A 25 5.29 -4.98 -4.78
CA HIS A 25 3.93 -4.56 -4.47
C HIS A 25 3.03 -5.77 -4.24
N HIS A 26 3.10 -6.79 -5.10
CA HIS A 26 2.31 -8.00 -4.93
C HIS A 26 2.62 -8.70 -3.59
N GLU A 27 3.89 -8.93 -3.30
CA GLU A 27 4.34 -9.57 -2.07
C GLU A 27 3.91 -8.77 -0.83
N LEU A 28 4.15 -7.45 -0.83
CA LEU A 28 3.75 -6.57 0.25
C LEU A 28 2.22 -6.57 0.45
N ASN A 29 1.46 -6.50 -0.64
CA ASN A 29 0.00 -6.51 -0.57
C ASN A 29 -0.53 -7.82 0.03
N MET A 30 0.00 -8.97 -0.40
CA MET A 30 -0.38 -10.27 0.19
C MET A 30 -0.17 -10.30 1.70
N ILE A 31 0.95 -9.72 2.14
CA ILE A 31 1.35 -9.65 3.53
C ILE A 31 0.49 -8.71 4.36
N ILE A 32 0.18 -7.52 3.83
CA ILE A 32 -0.71 -6.58 4.50
C ILE A 32 -2.13 -7.17 4.58
N MET A 33 -2.64 -7.77 3.49
CA MET A 33 -3.99 -8.33 3.46
C MET A 33 -4.16 -9.52 4.42
N SER A 34 -3.13 -10.34 4.63
CA SER A 34 -3.20 -11.45 5.59
C SER A 34 -3.15 -10.98 7.05
N ARG A 35 -2.45 -9.87 7.33
CA ARG A 35 -2.28 -9.33 8.69
C ARG A 35 -3.37 -8.34 9.10
N LEU A 36 -3.98 -7.63 8.15
CA LEU A 36 -5.00 -6.61 8.43
C LEU A 36 -6.17 -7.16 9.29
N PRO A 37 -6.75 -8.34 9.02
CA PRO A 37 -7.79 -8.91 9.89
C PRO A 37 -7.32 -9.20 11.32
N LEU A 38 -6.04 -9.54 11.51
CA LEU A 38 -5.44 -9.76 12.83
C LEU A 38 -5.27 -8.44 13.58
N GLY A 39 -4.74 -7.41 12.89
CA GLY A 39 -4.64 -6.06 13.43
C GLY A 39 -6.00 -5.50 13.85
N LEU A 40 -7.03 -5.64 13.02
CA LEU A 40 -8.38 -5.14 13.36
C LEU A 40 -9.00 -5.79 14.61
N LYS A 41 -8.61 -7.03 14.93
CA LYS A 41 -9.01 -7.73 16.16
C LYS A 41 -8.17 -7.35 17.38
N ASN A 42 -6.92 -6.93 17.19
CA ASN A 42 -5.99 -6.58 18.26
C ASN A 42 -5.66 -5.06 18.24
N PRO A 43 -6.25 -4.26 19.15
CA PRO A 43 -6.03 -2.81 19.17
C PRO A 43 -4.56 -2.40 19.29
N LYS A 44 -3.75 -3.13 20.06
CA LYS A 44 -2.31 -2.85 20.19
C LYS A 44 -1.60 -3.05 18.85
N ALA A 45 -1.89 -4.14 18.15
CA ALA A 45 -1.33 -4.41 16.82
C ALA A 45 -1.75 -3.39 15.76
N PHE A 46 -3.02 -2.96 15.78
CA PHE A 46 -3.50 -1.91 14.88
C PHE A 46 -2.83 -0.57 15.16
N HIS A 47 -2.69 -0.19 16.43
CA HIS A 47 -1.97 1.02 16.83
C HIS A 47 -0.52 0.97 16.37
N GLU A 48 0.19 -0.14 16.64
CA GLU A 48 1.58 -0.30 16.28
C GLU A 48 1.79 -0.21 14.75
N GLY A 49 0.86 -0.80 13.98
CA GLY A 49 0.80 -0.61 12.54
C GLY A 49 0.64 0.86 12.14
N LEU A 50 -0.35 1.56 12.70
CA LEU A 50 -0.58 2.98 12.41
C LEU A 50 0.64 3.85 12.75
N THR A 51 1.29 3.62 13.89
CA THR A 51 2.51 4.35 14.30
C THR A 51 3.68 4.07 13.35
N SER A 52 3.84 2.84 12.88
CA SER A 52 4.89 2.51 11.90
C SER A 52 4.69 3.23 10.56
N PHE A 53 3.47 3.27 10.05
CA PHE A 53 3.16 4.05 8.85
C PHE A 53 3.22 5.56 9.09
N SER A 54 2.90 6.06 10.29
CA SER A 54 3.03 7.49 10.58
C SER A 54 4.47 7.98 10.47
N VAL A 55 5.45 7.18 10.93
CA VAL A 55 6.88 7.49 10.78
C VAL A 55 7.26 7.57 9.30
N LEU A 56 6.75 6.66 8.47
CA LEU A 56 7.01 6.68 7.02
C LEU A 56 6.52 7.99 6.40
N TYR A 57 5.24 8.34 6.62
CA TYR A 57 4.62 9.54 6.04
C TYR A 57 5.21 10.84 6.60
N SER A 58 5.36 10.97 7.92
CA SER A 58 5.91 12.18 8.53
C SER A 58 7.34 12.45 8.09
N SER A 59 8.14 11.41 7.87
CA SER A 59 9.55 11.56 7.45
C SER A 59 9.66 12.16 6.06
N PHE A 60 8.98 11.59 5.05
CA PHE A 60 9.11 12.09 3.68
C PHE A 60 8.34 13.40 3.48
N GLU A 61 7.19 13.60 4.13
CA GLU A 61 6.42 14.85 4.03
C GLU A 61 7.19 16.02 4.64
N SER A 62 7.85 15.82 5.78
CA SER A 62 8.69 16.86 6.39
C SER A 62 9.90 17.19 5.51
N ALA A 63 10.54 16.18 4.91
CA ALA A 63 11.64 16.39 3.96
C ALA A 63 11.17 17.15 2.71
N LEU A 64 10.00 16.79 2.16
CA LEU A 64 9.41 17.47 1.01
C LEU A 64 9.11 18.94 1.31
N ASP A 65 8.43 19.21 2.43
CA ASP A 65 8.14 20.58 2.86
C ASP A 65 9.43 21.39 3.07
N SER A 66 10.44 20.79 3.71
CA SER A 66 11.74 21.42 3.94
C SER A 66 12.43 21.82 2.62
N HIS A 67 12.51 20.91 1.64
CA HIS A 67 13.17 21.21 0.37
C HIS A 67 12.43 22.21 -0.50
N VAL A 68 11.09 22.18 -0.50
CA VAL A 68 10.26 23.15 -1.22
C VAL A 68 10.42 24.55 -0.62
N ARG A 69 10.46 24.68 0.71
CA ARG A 69 10.57 25.99 1.38
C ARG A 69 12.00 26.52 1.47
N ASN A 70 13.02 25.66 1.46
CA ASN A 70 14.40 26.07 1.65
C ASN A 70 14.97 26.74 0.39
N PRO A 71 15.32 28.05 0.41
CA PRO A 71 15.90 28.79 -0.72
C PRO A 71 17.24 28.23 -1.23
N SER A 72 17.97 27.48 -0.41
CA SER A 72 19.24 26.86 -0.77
C SER A 72 19.09 25.56 -1.58
N THR A 73 17.89 24.95 -1.64
CA THR A 73 17.64 23.82 -2.55
C THR A 73 17.91 24.25 -4.00
N PRO A 74 18.65 23.48 -4.81
CA PRO A 74 18.88 23.80 -6.22
C PRO A 74 17.56 24.07 -6.95
N SER A 75 17.49 25.13 -7.75
CA SER A 75 16.24 25.62 -8.37
C SER A 75 15.54 24.56 -9.20
N ARG A 76 16.27 23.77 -10.00
CA ARG A 76 15.69 22.65 -10.77
C ARG A 76 15.11 21.57 -9.86
N THR A 77 15.80 21.22 -8.78
CA THR A 77 15.34 20.23 -7.79
C THR A 77 14.10 20.75 -7.06
N ARG A 78 14.07 22.04 -6.67
CA ARG A 78 12.87 22.64 -6.09
C ARG A 78 11.69 22.58 -7.05
N ALA A 79 11.89 22.94 -8.32
CA ALA A 79 10.84 22.86 -9.34
C ALA A 79 10.32 21.42 -9.55
N ILE A 80 11.19 20.40 -9.52
CA ILE A 80 10.78 18.98 -9.52
C ILE A 80 9.82 18.69 -8.36
N LEU A 81 10.15 19.14 -7.15
CA LEU A 81 9.38 18.86 -5.94
C LEU A 81 8.08 19.67 -5.86
N GLU A 82 8.09 20.91 -6.30
CA GLU A 82 6.89 21.77 -6.37
C GLU A 82 5.78 21.16 -7.24
N ASN A 83 6.14 20.45 -8.31
CA ASN A 83 5.19 19.75 -9.17
C ASN A 83 4.39 18.65 -8.44
N VAL A 84 4.96 18.05 -7.38
CA VAL A 84 4.30 17.02 -6.57
C VAL A 84 3.89 17.51 -5.18
N TYR A 85 4.14 18.78 -4.86
CA TYR A 85 3.76 19.39 -3.59
C TYR A 85 2.26 19.72 -3.59
N ILE A 86 1.45 18.76 -3.13
CA ILE A 86 0.00 18.86 -3.08
C ILE A 86 -0.43 18.66 -1.62
N PRO A 87 -0.57 19.74 -0.82
CA PRO A 87 -0.90 19.63 0.60
C PRO A 87 -2.15 18.79 0.89
N ALA A 88 -3.13 18.81 -0.02
CA ALA A 88 -4.36 18.03 0.09
C ALA A 88 -4.16 16.50 0.12
N VAL A 89 -3.01 15.97 -0.31
CA VAL A 89 -2.71 14.52 -0.21
C VAL A 89 -1.88 14.15 1.02
N HIS A 90 -1.31 15.14 1.73
CA HIS A 90 -0.48 14.90 2.91
C HIS A 90 -1.27 14.20 4.01
N ARG A 91 -0.67 13.22 4.68
CA ARG A 91 -1.30 12.35 5.68
C ARG A 91 -0.65 12.43 7.06
N ALA A 92 0.53 13.03 7.23
CA ALA A 92 1.22 13.02 8.52
C ALA A 92 0.36 13.59 9.66
N ALA A 93 -0.30 14.74 9.44
CA ALA A 93 -1.22 15.33 10.41
C ALA A 93 -2.46 14.44 10.67
N THR A 94 -2.93 13.72 9.64
CA THR A 94 -4.04 12.77 9.77
C THR A 94 -3.65 11.57 10.63
N PHE A 95 -2.44 11.02 10.44
CA PHE A 95 -1.89 9.98 11.31
C PHE A 95 -1.78 10.46 12.75
N GLU A 96 -1.27 11.67 12.99
CA GLU A 96 -1.15 12.23 14.33
C GLU A 96 -2.52 12.37 15.01
N ALA A 97 -3.52 12.89 14.28
CA ALA A 97 -4.87 13.04 14.80
C ALA A 97 -5.52 11.69 15.13
N ASP A 98 -5.33 10.68 14.28
CA ASP A 98 -5.88 9.33 14.51
C ASP A 98 -5.18 8.62 15.68
N LEU A 99 -3.85 8.71 15.78
CA LEU A 99 -3.09 8.14 16.91
C LEU A 99 -3.45 8.80 18.25
N LYS A 100 -3.71 10.12 18.27
CA LYS A 100 -4.21 10.83 19.47
C LYS A 100 -5.55 10.29 19.94
N LYS A 101 -6.47 9.98 19.02
CA LYS A 101 -7.77 9.35 19.34
C LYS A 101 -7.62 7.91 19.79
N TYR A 102 -6.60 7.22 19.27
CA TYR A 102 -6.40 5.78 19.44
C TYR A 102 -5.44 5.40 20.57
N SER A 103 -4.95 6.36 21.36
CA SER A 103 -4.02 6.07 22.47
C SER A 103 -4.74 5.32 23.62
N PRO A 104 -4.46 4.03 23.87
CA PRO A 104 -4.95 3.37 25.08
C PRO A 104 -4.36 4.11 26.30
N SER A 105 -5.23 4.50 27.23
CA SER A 105 -4.91 5.34 28.39
C SER A 105 -3.86 4.75 29.34
N SER A 106 -3.55 3.46 29.23
CA SER A 106 -2.59 2.76 30.09
C SER A 106 -1.21 2.48 29.47
N GLU A 107 -0.97 2.72 28.17
CA GLU A 107 0.23 2.23 27.47
C GLU A 107 0.90 3.23 26.51
N LYS A 108 0.71 4.54 26.71
CA LYS A 108 1.30 5.59 25.84
C LYS A 108 2.84 5.51 25.71
N ASP A 109 3.54 5.10 26.77
CA ASP A 109 5.01 5.08 26.82
C ASP A 109 5.64 3.84 26.16
N GLU A 110 4.91 2.74 25.96
CA GLU A 110 5.42 1.56 25.25
C GLU A 110 5.18 1.64 23.74
N LEU A 111 3.99 2.10 23.33
CA LEU A 111 3.60 2.20 21.92
C LEU A 111 4.30 3.33 21.15
N THR A 112 4.93 4.27 21.87
CA THR A 112 5.71 5.38 21.30
C THR A 112 7.22 5.12 21.28
N LYS A 113 7.69 4.02 21.88
CA LYS A 113 9.12 3.65 21.81
C LYS A 113 9.51 3.36 20.37
N GLY A 114 10.62 3.97 19.95
CA GLY A 114 11.20 3.71 18.64
C GLY A 114 11.60 2.24 18.53
N THR A 115 11.25 1.61 17.41
CA THR A 115 11.68 0.25 17.09
C THR A 115 12.87 0.28 16.12
N PRO A 116 13.68 -0.80 16.04
CA PRO A 116 14.75 -0.89 15.05
C PRO A 116 14.29 -0.65 13.61
N ALA A 117 13.13 -1.17 13.18
CA ALA A 117 12.61 -0.93 11.84
C ALA A 117 12.22 0.54 11.63
N ARG A 118 11.51 1.17 12.57
CA ARG A 118 11.14 2.60 12.48
C ARG A 118 12.38 3.49 12.43
N ALA A 119 13.38 3.21 13.26
CA ALA A 119 14.65 3.94 13.26
C ALA A 119 15.40 3.76 11.92
N HIS A 120 15.40 2.54 11.37
CA HIS A 120 15.99 2.28 10.06
C HIS A 120 15.28 3.07 8.95
N VAL A 121 13.94 3.05 8.93
CA VAL A 121 13.13 3.80 7.95
C VAL A 121 13.40 5.30 8.04
N LEU A 122 13.31 5.88 9.24
CA LEU A 122 13.59 7.30 9.47
C LEU A 122 14.99 7.69 8.99
N ASN A 123 16.01 6.89 9.35
CA ASN A 123 17.39 7.15 8.96
C ASN A 123 17.62 7.00 7.45
N HIS A 124 16.98 6.01 6.81
CA HIS A 124 17.06 5.85 5.37
C HIS A 124 16.45 7.04 4.63
N ILE A 125 15.21 7.38 4.95
CA ILE A 125 14.50 8.51 4.29
C ILE A 125 15.32 9.79 4.46
N ARG A 126 15.72 10.12 5.69
CA ARG A 126 16.51 11.32 5.95
C ARG A 126 17.78 11.37 5.11
N ARG A 127 18.56 10.28 5.06
CA ARG A 127 19.80 10.26 4.26
C ARG A 127 19.51 10.39 2.77
N ALA A 128 18.60 9.55 2.25
CA ALA A 128 18.26 9.52 0.83
C ALA A 128 17.76 10.88 0.33
N THR A 129 16.86 11.54 1.07
CA THR A 129 16.28 12.82 0.67
C THR A 129 17.23 13.99 0.89
N THR A 130 18.14 13.92 1.87
CA THR A 130 19.17 14.95 2.05
C THR A 130 20.21 14.91 0.92
N GLU A 131 20.68 13.71 0.57
CA GLU A 131 21.70 13.53 -0.48
C GLU A 131 21.12 13.72 -1.88
N LYS A 132 19.88 13.27 -2.11
CA LYS A 132 19.24 13.21 -3.43
C LYS A 132 17.77 13.64 -3.32
N PRO A 133 17.45 14.94 -3.15
CA PRO A 133 16.09 15.37 -2.84
C PRO A 133 15.02 14.98 -3.87
N HIS A 134 15.39 14.85 -5.15
CA HIS A 134 14.49 14.41 -6.24
C HIS A 134 13.91 13.01 -6.02
N VAL A 135 14.53 12.16 -5.19
CA VAL A 135 14.00 10.82 -4.89
C VAL A 135 12.71 10.86 -4.08
N LEU A 136 12.32 12.02 -3.53
CA LEU A 136 10.99 12.23 -2.95
C LEU A 136 9.84 11.92 -3.93
N LEU A 137 10.08 11.99 -5.25
CA LEU A 137 9.12 11.52 -6.25
C LEU A 137 8.73 10.04 -6.07
N ALA A 138 9.67 9.20 -5.63
CA ALA A 138 9.43 7.78 -5.36
C ALA A 138 8.41 7.61 -4.23
N TYR A 139 8.59 8.35 -3.13
CA TYR A 139 7.68 8.35 -1.97
C TYR A 139 6.30 8.88 -2.35
N CYS A 140 6.23 10.02 -3.06
CA CYS A 140 4.97 10.58 -3.53
C CYS A 140 4.21 9.62 -4.45
N HIS A 141 4.91 8.97 -5.40
CA HIS A 141 4.26 7.99 -6.28
C HIS A 141 3.82 6.76 -5.50
N CYS A 142 4.74 6.05 -4.83
CA CYS A 142 4.46 4.77 -4.19
C CYS A 142 3.44 4.89 -3.04
N LEU A 143 3.53 5.92 -2.21
CA LEU A 143 2.71 6.02 -0.99
C LEU A 143 1.37 6.71 -1.28
N TYR A 144 1.35 7.88 -1.93
CA TYR A 144 0.07 8.55 -2.18
C TYR A 144 -0.77 7.82 -3.23
N MET A 145 -0.20 7.28 -4.32
CA MET A 145 -1.01 6.54 -5.30
C MET A 145 -1.64 5.28 -4.70
N ALA A 146 -1.00 4.66 -3.72
CA ALA A 146 -1.56 3.51 -3.01
C ALA A 146 -2.84 3.87 -2.25
N LEU A 147 -2.95 5.08 -1.68
CA LEU A 147 -4.16 5.54 -0.96
C LEU A 147 -5.39 5.63 -1.86
N PHE A 148 -5.21 6.03 -3.12
CA PHE A 148 -6.28 6.15 -4.12
C PHE A 148 -6.64 4.83 -4.82
N ALA A 149 -5.88 3.76 -4.56
CA ALA A 149 -6.11 2.44 -5.12
C ALA A 149 -6.35 1.42 -3.99
N GLY A 150 -5.28 0.74 -3.53
CA GLY A 150 -5.35 -0.26 -2.47
C GLY A 150 -5.93 0.24 -1.15
N GLY A 151 -5.69 1.52 -0.82
CA GLY A 151 -6.17 2.15 0.42
C GLY A 151 -7.68 2.11 0.59
N GLN A 152 -8.46 2.16 -0.50
CA GLN A 152 -9.92 2.09 -0.40
C GLN A 152 -10.41 0.71 0.04
N HIS A 153 -9.68 -0.37 -0.26
CA HIS A 153 -9.98 -1.70 0.26
C HIS A 153 -9.68 -1.81 1.75
N ILE A 154 -8.56 -1.25 2.21
CA ILE A 154 -8.17 -1.19 3.63
C ILE A 154 -9.20 -0.38 4.43
N LYS A 155 -9.55 0.81 3.92
CA LYS A 155 -10.62 1.65 4.49
C LYS A 155 -11.92 0.89 4.68
N ALA A 156 -12.38 0.19 3.64
CA ALA A 156 -13.61 -0.59 3.71
C ALA A 156 -13.53 -1.74 4.73
N ALA A 157 -12.35 -2.37 4.87
CA ALA A 157 -12.12 -3.39 5.90
C ALA A 157 -12.15 -2.82 7.32
N ILE A 158 -11.50 -1.67 7.56
CA ILE A 158 -11.54 -0.96 8.86
C ILE A 158 -12.98 -0.58 9.21
N ALA A 159 -13.70 0.05 8.27
CA ALA A 159 -15.08 0.47 8.48
C ALA A 159 -15.99 -0.71 8.84
N ARG A 160 -15.90 -1.84 8.11
CA ARG A 160 -16.66 -3.06 8.45
C ARG A 160 -16.32 -3.62 9.83
N SER A 161 -15.05 -3.59 10.22
CA SER A 161 -14.64 -4.05 11.54
C SER A 161 -15.14 -3.13 12.66
N ALA A 162 -15.18 -1.82 12.44
CA ALA A 162 -15.71 -0.87 13.40
C ALA A 162 -17.21 -1.11 13.64
N VAL A 163 -17.98 -1.31 12.56
CA VAL A 163 -19.41 -1.67 12.62
C VAL A 163 -19.62 -2.94 13.43
N ARG A 164 -18.86 -4.01 13.16
CA ARG A 164 -18.99 -5.28 13.88
C ARG A 164 -18.75 -5.13 15.39
N LYS A 165 -17.79 -4.30 15.80
CA LYS A 165 -17.51 -4.05 17.23
C LYS A 165 -18.66 -3.28 17.89
N LEU A 166 -19.28 -2.34 17.19
CA LEU A 166 -20.42 -1.59 17.71
C LEU A 166 -21.69 -2.45 17.79
N ASP A 167 -21.98 -3.23 16.74
CA ASP A 167 -23.13 -4.14 16.70
C ASP A 167 -23.07 -5.19 17.83
N LEU A 168 -21.87 -5.73 18.10
CA LEU A 168 -21.66 -6.69 19.18
C LEU A 168 -21.78 -6.06 20.58
N ALA A 169 -21.45 -4.76 20.71
CA ALA A 169 -21.53 -4.04 21.97
C ALA A 169 -22.96 -3.60 22.33
N GLN A 170 -23.89 -3.51 21.36
CA GLN A 170 -25.19 -2.85 21.56
C GLN A 170 -26.44 -3.69 21.26
N HIS A 171 -26.35 -4.96 20.83
CA HIS A 171 -27.52 -5.82 20.55
C HIS A 171 -28.72 -5.07 19.90
N GLN A 172 -28.44 -4.35 18.79
CA GLN A 172 -29.33 -3.57 17.88
C GLN A 172 -29.26 -2.04 17.99
N THR A 173 -28.56 -1.43 17.02
CA THR A 173 -29.10 -0.55 15.96
C THR A 173 -27.93 -0.28 15.02
N ALA A 174 -28.17 -0.26 13.70
CA ALA A 174 -27.12 -0.12 12.70
C ALA A 174 -26.23 1.09 13.02
N ALA A 175 -24.91 0.87 13.13
CA ALA A 175 -23.93 1.94 13.36
C ALA A 175 -24.21 3.16 12.46
N SER A 176 -24.28 4.36 13.04
CA SER A 176 -24.50 5.59 12.25
C SER A 176 -23.37 5.78 11.25
N GLU A 177 -23.67 6.35 10.08
CA GLU A 177 -22.66 6.63 9.06
C GLU A 177 -21.57 7.58 9.58
N GLU A 178 -21.87 8.45 10.55
CA GLU A 178 -20.89 9.29 11.24
C GLU A 178 -19.91 8.48 12.10
N ALA A 179 -20.38 7.45 12.80
CA ALA A 179 -19.51 6.56 13.61
C ALA A 179 -18.57 5.72 12.72
N LYS A 180 -19.02 5.32 11.53
CA LYS A 180 -18.19 4.60 10.54
C LYS A 180 -17.10 5.51 9.95
N LYS A 181 -17.42 6.77 9.68
CA LYS A 181 -16.48 7.77 9.14
C LYS A 181 -15.47 8.25 10.17
N SER A 182 -15.79 8.20 11.46
CA SER A 182 -14.91 8.65 12.54
C SER A 182 -14.01 7.56 13.13
N ALA A 183 -14.16 6.31 12.69
CA ALA A 183 -13.37 5.19 13.18
C ALA A 183 -11.85 5.44 12.96
N PRO A 184 -11.00 5.24 13.98
CA PRO A 184 -9.56 5.44 13.87
C PRO A 184 -8.95 4.68 12.67
N GLY A 185 -8.09 5.35 11.90
CA GLY A 185 -7.46 4.79 10.70
C GLY A 185 -8.31 4.92 9.43
N VAL A 186 -9.61 5.26 9.51
CA VAL A 186 -10.42 5.57 8.33
C VAL A 186 -10.04 6.91 7.72
N ALA A 187 -9.73 7.89 8.56
CA ALA A 187 -9.43 9.27 8.13
C ALA A 187 -8.20 9.31 7.20
N LEU A 188 -7.24 8.40 7.39
CA LEU A 188 -6.07 8.24 6.52
C LEU A 188 -6.42 8.05 5.04
N PHE A 189 -7.55 7.40 4.76
CA PHE A 189 -8.01 7.06 3.41
C PHE A 189 -9.15 7.97 2.93
N THR A 190 -9.37 9.09 3.62
CA THR A 190 -10.31 10.14 3.22
C THR A 190 -9.58 11.46 3.08
N PHE A 191 -9.83 12.21 2.01
CA PHE A 191 -9.15 13.47 1.77
C PHE A 191 -10.05 14.64 2.18
N ASP A 192 -10.12 14.93 3.48
CA ASP A 192 -10.83 16.09 4.06
C ASP A 192 -12.32 16.19 3.68
N GLY A 193 -13.02 15.05 3.60
CA GLY A 193 -14.43 15.01 3.24
C GLY A 193 -14.73 15.27 1.75
N ARG A 194 -13.69 15.29 0.90
CA ARG A 194 -13.84 15.35 -0.56
C ARG A 194 -14.74 14.23 -1.08
N SER A 195 -15.54 14.58 -2.09
CA SER A 195 -16.32 13.64 -2.87
C SER A 195 -15.41 12.69 -3.68
N THR A 196 -15.96 11.57 -4.12
CA THR A 196 -15.27 10.62 -4.99
C THR A 196 -14.68 11.29 -6.24
N LYS A 197 -15.38 12.28 -6.80
CA LYS A 197 -14.92 13.04 -7.96
C LYS A 197 -13.69 13.88 -7.63
N GLU A 198 -13.71 14.61 -6.52
CA GLU A 198 -12.58 15.43 -6.08
C GLU A 198 -11.36 14.59 -5.70
N GLU A 199 -11.55 13.40 -5.12
CA GLU A 199 -10.46 12.44 -4.88
C GLU A 199 -9.85 11.93 -6.20
N GLN A 200 -10.66 11.69 -7.23
CA GLN A 200 -10.17 11.33 -8.56
C GLN A 200 -9.40 12.48 -9.22
N GLU A 201 -9.86 13.72 -9.05
CA GLU A 201 -9.17 14.93 -9.52
C GLU A 201 -7.83 15.12 -8.80
N LEU A 202 -7.76 14.90 -7.48
CA LEU A 202 -6.51 14.90 -6.73
C LEU A 202 -5.54 13.83 -7.24
N ARG A 203 -6.03 12.61 -7.47
CA ARG A 203 -5.23 11.51 -8.02
C ARG A 203 -4.70 11.85 -9.42
N GLN A 204 -5.48 12.54 -10.24
CA GLN A 204 -5.06 12.99 -11.56
C GLN A 204 -4.03 14.11 -11.46
N LYS A 205 -4.26 15.10 -10.59
CA LYS A 205 -3.31 16.19 -10.31
C LYS A 205 -1.94 15.65 -9.88
N LEU A 206 -1.91 14.65 -9.01
CA LEU A 206 -0.65 14.00 -8.61
C LEU A 206 0.04 13.30 -9.79
N ARG A 207 -0.71 12.58 -10.64
CA ARG A 207 -0.14 11.95 -11.84
C ARG A 207 0.44 12.98 -12.81
N ASP A 208 -0.26 14.08 -13.03
CA ASP A 208 0.20 15.14 -13.93
C ASP A 208 1.42 15.87 -13.36
N GLY A 209 1.45 16.07 -12.04
CA GLY A 209 2.62 16.58 -11.32
C GLY A 209 3.84 15.69 -11.49
N ILE A 210 3.71 14.37 -11.33
CA ILE A 210 4.81 13.41 -11.57
C ILE A 210 5.28 13.47 -13.03
N ARG A 211 4.36 13.64 -13.99
CA ARG A 211 4.71 13.80 -15.41
C ARG A 211 5.42 15.13 -15.70
N GLN A 212 5.04 16.21 -15.05
CA GLN A 212 5.75 17.49 -15.22
C GLN A 212 7.13 17.45 -14.57
N ALA A 213 7.24 16.80 -13.41
CA ALA A 213 8.49 16.58 -12.72
C ALA A 213 9.47 15.70 -13.52
N GLU A 214 8.98 14.66 -14.22
CA GLU A 214 9.88 13.75 -14.96
C GLU A 214 10.60 14.42 -16.13
N GLU A 215 10.00 15.45 -16.74
CA GLU A 215 10.63 16.22 -17.83
C GLU A 215 11.84 17.03 -17.35
N LEU A 216 11.92 17.30 -16.04
CA LEU A 216 13.01 18.04 -15.42
C LEU A 216 14.14 17.12 -14.92
N LEU A 217 13.95 15.80 -14.89
CA LEU A 217 14.94 14.85 -14.39
C LEU A 217 16.05 14.58 -15.41
N THR A 218 17.29 14.52 -14.93
CA THR A 218 18.37 13.91 -15.69
C THR A 218 18.20 12.39 -15.75
N PRO A 219 18.84 11.70 -16.72
CA PRO A 219 18.81 10.23 -16.77
C PRO A 219 19.30 9.56 -15.48
N LYS A 220 20.33 10.13 -14.83
CA LYS A 220 20.86 9.64 -13.54
C LYS A 220 19.81 9.77 -12.43
N GLU A 221 19.18 10.92 -12.30
CA GLU A 221 18.17 11.15 -11.25
C GLU A 221 16.93 10.29 -11.46
N ARG A 222 16.51 10.07 -12.71
CA ARG A 222 15.45 9.12 -13.02
C ARG A 222 15.79 7.72 -12.51
N ALA A 223 17.00 7.23 -12.80
CA ALA A 223 17.44 5.92 -12.30
C ALA A 223 17.47 5.87 -10.77
N GLU A 224 17.85 6.96 -10.10
CA GLU A 224 17.81 7.06 -8.64
C GLU A 224 16.38 7.04 -8.08
N VAL A 225 15.41 7.71 -8.72
CA VAL A 225 13.98 7.63 -8.35
C VAL A 225 13.45 6.20 -8.48
N LEU A 226 13.81 5.51 -9.57
CA LEU A 226 13.41 4.12 -9.80
C LEU A 226 14.00 3.18 -8.74
N ALA A 227 15.29 3.33 -8.42
CA ALA A 227 15.93 2.56 -7.37
C ALA A 227 15.30 2.83 -6.00
N GLU A 228 15.05 4.10 -5.67
CA GLU A 228 14.41 4.49 -4.41
C GLU A 228 12.97 3.96 -4.32
N SER A 229 12.24 3.88 -5.43
CA SER A 229 10.89 3.31 -5.45
C SER A 229 10.87 1.85 -4.99
N CYS A 230 11.88 1.06 -5.37
CA CYS A 230 12.05 -0.29 -4.85
C CYS A 230 12.37 -0.29 -3.34
N GLU A 231 13.19 0.66 -2.87
CA GLU A 231 13.48 0.82 -1.44
C GLU A 231 12.22 1.18 -0.64
N VAL A 232 11.32 2.04 -1.14
CA VAL A 232 10.06 2.37 -0.46
C VAL A 232 9.25 1.10 -0.12
N PHE A 233 9.16 0.14 -1.04
CA PHE A 233 8.49 -1.14 -0.76
C PHE A 233 9.26 -1.98 0.27
N LYS A 234 10.59 -2.04 0.21
CA LYS A 234 11.42 -2.78 1.19
C LYS A 234 11.34 -2.18 2.60
N LEU A 235 11.35 -0.85 2.70
CA LEU A 235 11.16 -0.12 3.96
C LEU A 235 9.79 -0.43 4.56
N THR A 236 8.74 -0.39 3.74
CA THR A 236 7.38 -0.73 4.18
C THR A 236 7.28 -2.18 4.62
N ARG A 237 7.90 -3.10 3.85
CA ARG A 237 7.96 -4.52 4.21
C ARG A 237 8.65 -4.76 5.55
N ARG A 238 9.80 -4.12 5.78
CA ARG A 238 10.54 -4.21 7.05
C ARG A 238 9.69 -3.79 8.24
N LEU A 239 8.90 -2.72 8.11
CA LEU A 239 7.96 -2.31 9.16
C LEU A 239 6.93 -3.42 9.42
N VAL A 240 6.32 -3.98 8.37
CA VAL A 240 5.29 -5.01 8.51
C VAL A 240 5.84 -6.32 9.10
N ASP A 241 7.07 -6.72 8.74
CA ASP A 241 7.70 -7.92 9.32
C ASP A 241 8.03 -7.76 10.81
N GLU A 242 8.47 -6.58 11.24
CA GLU A 242 8.73 -6.33 12.66
C GLU A 242 7.44 -6.35 13.49
N LEU A 243 6.32 -5.88 12.92
CA LEU A 243 5.01 -5.95 13.57
C LEU A 243 4.61 -7.39 13.93
N ASP A 244 4.99 -8.38 13.12
CA ASP A 244 4.68 -9.79 13.42
C ASP A 244 5.34 -10.25 14.71
N GLY A 245 6.60 -9.85 14.90
CA GLY A 245 7.36 -10.13 16.12
C GLY A 245 6.76 -9.43 17.33
N ILE A 246 6.42 -8.13 17.21
CA ILE A 246 5.87 -7.32 18.30
C ILE A 246 4.49 -7.81 18.72
N CYS A 247 3.65 -8.21 17.76
CA CYS A 247 2.25 -8.56 18.02
C CYS A 247 2.05 -10.04 18.34
N GLY A 248 3.11 -10.86 18.31
CA GLY A 248 3.03 -12.31 18.56
C GLY A 248 2.23 -13.06 17.51
N THR A 249 2.03 -12.49 16.31
CA THR A 249 1.37 -13.17 15.19
C THR A 249 2.41 -14.11 14.55
N ALA A 250 2.56 -15.30 15.13
CA ALA A 250 3.52 -16.31 14.70
C ALA A 250 3.41 -16.65 13.19
N PRO A 251 4.52 -17.04 12.54
CA PRO A 251 4.69 -17.11 11.08
C PRO A 251 4.04 -18.33 10.41
N THR A 252 2.91 -18.83 10.89
CA THR A 252 2.22 -19.98 10.26
C THR A 252 1.77 -19.66 8.82
N VAL A 253 1.67 -18.37 8.47
CA VAL A 253 1.31 -17.90 7.12
C VAL A 253 2.49 -17.93 6.13
N LEU A 254 3.74 -17.81 6.61
CA LEU A 254 4.91 -17.74 5.73
C LEU A 254 5.24 -19.08 5.05
N VAL A 255 4.93 -20.22 5.67
CA VAL A 255 5.20 -21.55 5.10
C VAL A 255 4.34 -21.83 3.87
N ALA A 256 3.05 -21.49 3.92
CA ALA A 256 2.14 -21.65 2.79
C ALA A 256 2.48 -20.72 1.61
N THR A 257 3.08 -19.56 1.90
CA THR A 257 3.41 -18.56 0.87
C THR A 257 4.72 -18.91 0.15
N LYS A 258 5.70 -19.47 0.88
CA LYS A 258 6.99 -19.89 0.31
C LYS A 258 6.87 -21.09 -0.64
N GLN A 259 5.97 -22.04 -0.33
CA GLN A 259 5.68 -23.19 -1.19
C GLN A 259 5.01 -22.79 -2.52
N TYR A 260 4.22 -21.71 -2.54
CA TYR A 260 3.55 -21.23 -3.75
C TYR A 260 4.50 -20.45 -4.69
N THR A 261 5.44 -19.68 -4.12
CA THR A 261 6.43 -18.92 -4.90
C THR A 261 7.44 -19.80 -5.64
N GLU A 262 7.77 -20.99 -5.10
CA GLU A 262 8.62 -21.97 -5.78
C GLU A 262 7.89 -22.72 -6.91
N SER A 263 6.56 -22.85 -6.85
CA SER A 263 5.78 -23.56 -7.87
C SER A 263 5.37 -22.72 -9.09
N GLU A 264 5.37 -21.39 -8.99
CA GLU A 264 4.87 -20.48 -10.06
C GLU A 264 5.93 -19.53 -10.64
N SER A 265 7.20 -19.66 -10.26
CA SER A 265 8.28 -18.93 -10.93
C SER A 265 8.33 -19.34 -12.42
N PRO A 266 8.14 -18.43 -13.39
CA PRO A 266 8.24 -18.79 -14.80
C PRO A 266 9.68 -19.15 -15.12
N THR A 267 9.92 -20.39 -15.55
CA THR A 267 11.22 -20.81 -16.06
C THR A 267 11.57 -19.95 -17.26
N VAL A 268 12.62 -19.14 -17.15
CA VAL A 268 13.17 -18.37 -18.28
C VAL A 268 13.71 -19.39 -19.30
N PRO A 269 13.19 -19.43 -20.54
CA PRO A 269 13.79 -20.30 -21.55
C PRO A 269 15.15 -19.73 -21.93
N SER A 270 16.16 -20.59 -21.92
CA SER A 270 17.48 -20.31 -22.50
C SER A 270 17.31 -19.91 -23.97
N VAL A 271 17.85 -18.75 -24.34
CA VAL A 271 17.75 -18.18 -25.68
C VAL A 271 18.70 -18.94 -26.61
N GLU A 272 18.13 -19.72 -27.53
CA GLU A 272 18.81 -20.08 -28.78
C GLU A 272 18.12 -19.38 -29.95
N SER A 273 18.94 -18.93 -30.89
CA SER A 273 18.68 -17.91 -31.91
C SER A 273 17.55 -18.24 -32.89
N GLN A 274 16.73 -17.24 -33.25
CA GLN A 274 16.49 -16.78 -34.64
C GLN A 274 15.35 -15.74 -34.72
N ALA A 275 15.58 -14.67 -35.49
CA ALA A 275 14.62 -13.62 -35.83
C ALA A 275 13.87 -13.95 -37.16
N PRO A 276 12.96 -13.11 -37.69
CA PRO A 276 11.85 -12.41 -37.04
C PRO A 276 10.50 -12.66 -37.77
N ARG A 277 9.36 -12.66 -37.05
CA ARG A 277 8.05 -12.39 -37.67
C ARG A 277 7.28 -11.32 -36.93
N ARG A 278 6.96 -10.26 -37.68
CA ARG A 278 6.33 -9.01 -37.27
C ARG A 278 4.80 -9.13 -37.09
N SER A 279 4.31 -8.33 -36.14
CA SER A 279 3.11 -7.47 -36.19
C SER A 279 1.69 -7.99 -35.94
N TRP A 280 1.42 -8.72 -34.85
CA TRP A 280 0.04 -8.85 -34.35
C TRP A 280 -0.20 -8.67 -32.83
N ILE A 281 0.84 -8.55 -31.99
CA ILE A 281 0.67 -8.61 -30.52
C ILE A 281 0.44 -7.24 -29.84
N LYS A 282 0.67 -6.10 -30.48
CA LYS A 282 0.72 -4.80 -29.78
C LYS A 282 -0.63 -4.17 -29.35
N ARG A 283 -1.76 -4.89 -29.42
CA ARG A 283 -3.07 -4.35 -28.99
C ARG A 283 -3.80 -5.16 -27.91
N LEU A 284 -3.26 -6.31 -27.47
CA LEU A 284 -3.99 -7.20 -26.55
C LEU A 284 -3.59 -7.07 -25.06
N ASP A 285 -2.51 -6.36 -24.72
CA ASP A 285 -1.87 -6.55 -23.41
C ASP A 285 -2.35 -5.58 -22.30
N ARG A 286 -2.70 -4.34 -22.64
CA ARG A 286 -3.05 -3.34 -21.60
C ARG A 286 -4.40 -3.63 -20.91
N LYS A 287 -5.40 -4.09 -21.67
CA LYS A 287 -6.70 -4.49 -21.10
C LYS A 287 -6.65 -5.85 -20.41
N ARG A 288 -5.80 -6.79 -20.87
CA ARG A 288 -5.64 -8.09 -20.21
C ARG A 288 -4.95 -7.95 -18.86
N VAL A 289 -3.91 -7.12 -18.74
CA VAL A 289 -3.25 -6.86 -17.45
C VAL A 289 -4.21 -6.18 -16.47
N GLU A 290 -5.01 -5.20 -16.92
CA GLU A 290 -5.97 -4.52 -16.05
C GLU A 290 -7.14 -5.44 -15.63
N THR A 291 -7.64 -6.28 -16.53
CA THR A 291 -8.68 -7.27 -16.25
C THR A 291 -8.14 -8.45 -15.43
N MET A 292 -6.88 -8.84 -15.59
CA MET A 292 -6.24 -9.86 -14.75
C MET A 292 -5.98 -9.33 -13.35
N VAL A 293 -5.51 -8.09 -13.18
CA VAL A 293 -5.32 -7.47 -11.85
C VAL A 293 -6.67 -7.29 -11.14
N LYS A 294 -7.71 -6.82 -11.84
CA LYS A 294 -9.07 -6.71 -11.27
C LYS A 294 -9.71 -8.09 -11.02
N GLY A 295 -9.48 -9.05 -11.90
CA GLY A 295 -9.97 -10.43 -11.79
C GLY A 295 -9.29 -11.21 -10.65
N PHE A 296 -7.98 -11.02 -10.44
CA PHE A 296 -7.21 -11.71 -9.41
C PHE A 296 -7.59 -11.25 -7.99
N VAL A 297 -7.92 -9.96 -7.84
CA VAL A 297 -8.50 -9.43 -6.60
C VAL A 297 -9.87 -10.09 -6.35
N CYS A 298 -10.75 -10.16 -7.35
CA CYS A 298 -12.08 -10.79 -7.21
C CYS A 298 -12.01 -12.31 -6.93
N VAL A 299 -11.12 -13.05 -7.58
CA VAL A 299 -10.96 -14.51 -7.36
C VAL A 299 -10.43 -14.80 -5.95
N SER A 300 -9.51 -13.97 -5.44
CA SER A 300 -9.02 -14.08 -4.06
C SER A 300 -10.11 -13.85 -3.02
N PHE A 301 -11.05 -12.91 -3.29
CA PHE A 301 -12.22 -12.70 -2.44
C PHE A 301 -13.25 -13.84 -2.54
N LEU A 302 -13.45 -14.42 -3.73
CA LEU A 302 -14.38 -15.54 -3.93
C LEU A 302 -13.89 -16.82 -3.24
N VAL A 303 -12.60 -17.14 -3.36
CA VAL A 303 -11.99 -18.29 -2.68
C VAL A 303 -12.03 -18.09 -1.15
N GLY A 304 -11.72 -16.89 -0.66
CA GLY A 304 -11.87 -16.56 0.77
C GLY A 304 -13.31 -16.66 1.28
N TYR A 305 -14.29 -16.27 0.46
CA TYR A 305 -15.72 -16.39 0.78
C TYR A 305 -16.22 -17.83 0.76
N LEU A 306 -15.79 -18.64 -0.20
CA LEU A 306 -16.13 -20.06 -0.29
C LEU A 306 -15.50 -20.89 0.85
N VAL A 307 -14.26 -20.56 1.24
CA VAL A 307 -13.62 -21.15 2.43
C VAL A 307 -14.35 -20.74 3.71
N TYR A 308 -14.79 -19.48 3.83
CA TYR A 308 -15.59 -19.00 4.96
C TYR A 308 -16.94 -19.73 5.08
N LEU A 309 -17.61 -19.99 3.94
CA LEU A 309 -18.85 -20.77 3.92
C LEU A 309 -18.63 -22.25 4.27
N ASN A 310 -17.53 -22.86 3.81
CA ASN A 310 -17.21 -24.26 4.14
C ASN A 310 -16.81 -24.46 5.61
N VAL A 311 -16.24 -23.44 6.27
CA VAL A 311 -15.93 -23.45 7.71
C VAL A 311 -17.17 -23.15 8.56
N SER A 312 -18.23 -22.57 7.98
CA SER A 312 -19.46 -22.19 8.69
C SER A 312 -20.60 -23.20 8.56
N SER A 313 -20.38 -24.37 7.96
CA SER A 313 -21.34 -25.47 8.01
C SER A 313 -21.23 -26.20 9.35
N PRO A 314 -22.27 -26.16 10.23
CA PRO A 314 -22.28 -27.04 11.39
C PRO A 314 -22.45 -28.47 10.89
N SER A 315 -21.50 -29.33 11.26
CA SER A 315 -21.65 -30.78 11.18
C SER A 315 -22.91 -31.15 11.97
N ALA A 316 -23.96 -31.56 11.25
CA ALA A 316 -25.14 -32.13 11.88
C ALA A 316 -24.72 -33.43 12.59
N ALA A 317 -24.61 -33.33 13.91
CA ALA A 317 -24.44 -34.46 14.79
C ALA A 317 -25.58 -35.46 14.57
N THR A 318 -25.18 -36.67 14.21
CA THR A 318 -26.02 -37.86 14.31
C THR A 318 -26.06 -38.25 15.78
N GLU A 319 -27.07 -37.76 16.51
CA GLU A 319 -27.45 -38.35 17.80
C GLU A 319 -28.61 -39.33 17.57
N GLY A 320 -28.36 -40.56 17.97
CA GLY A 320 -29.33 -41.64 17.97
C GLY A 320 -30.41 -41.44 19.02
N LEU A 321 -31.59 -41.97 18.70
CA LEU A 321 -32.68 -42.23 19.62
C LEU A 321 -33.13 -43.68 19.40
N GLU A 322 -32.44 -44.61 20.09
CA GLU A 322 -33.12 -45.73 20.76
C GLU A 322 -33.90 -45.12 21.95
N GLY A 323 -35.09 -45.50 22.37
CA GLY A 323 -35.99 -46.59 22.03
C GLY A 323 -37.20 -46.57 23.00
N ASN A 324 -38.03 -47.62 22.92
CA ASN A 324 -39.22 -47.99 23.70
C ASN A 324 -40.52 -47.23 23.36
N GLY A 325 -41.66 -47.89 23.07
CA GLY A 325 -42.06 -49.28 23.31
C GLY A 325 -43.19 -49.34 24.33
N ASN A 326 -44.44 -49.20 23.87
CA ASN A 326 -45.64 -49.98 24.21
C ASN A 326 -46.87 -49.39 23.50
#